data_AF-A0A4D4J8F1-F1
#
_entry.id   AF-A0A4D4J8F1-F1
#
_cell.length_a   1.000
_cell.length_b   1.000
_cell.length_c   1.000
_cell.angle_alpha   90.00
_cell.angle_beta   90.00
_cell.angle_gamma   90.00
#
_symmetry.space_group_name_H-M   'P 1'
#
loop_
_entity.id
_entity.type
_entity.pdbx_description
1 polymer ?
#
loop_
_entity_poly.entity_id
_entity_poly.type
_entity_poly.pdbx_seq_one_letter_code
_entity_poly.pdbx_strand_id
1 'polypeptide(L)'
;MYLCLAIAAVGVSAAMIAPGTLRLTAPVEPFPNATRLAGNGLAMVAAFFVHCLLSHTVLAPGRVSRAIRRQAGILLAALAAMTVLLASAPLPASSPDFVAAYAGDPHVLGYVLLFCGYVGFAAGQFIRLIHDYIRLSDRPWLRRGLTVVQIGAGFCVCWAIAKCTAAVVVYLTGRPLAVENPVSANLSAACIGLVAIGSTMPTWGPVAAAPLRWLRHHRAYRVLHPLWAALRDAIPEITQAAGESDTDQPRDIGWRLARRVIEIRDGLLLLAPYRDPSTGAAARPENHGRRPDPAAAAEAAEIAAALRARRAGAAPAVAVPRPPEHQAEDLAAETAWLRRVARAYRRHLLSDHDRVPQGGRSPVSSAEPVVGHDREPDGPGAAEPPARRTAPDVLARVITEVLAPWVIVLVLPLAVAWRATHSPGGMIAWGLLVSVTSSILPMGVIVWGARTGRWDGHHVRNRDGRLVPFLALIVSSTVGLALLFVLGAPWLLTALDISMLTSLFVTGAITARWKISMHAAVAAGAVVVLAVTYTPIMWALAPLVAAISWSRVRVRDHTTAQVVVGAIVGAAVGGSLYAALI
;
A
#
# COMPACT_ATOMS: atom_id res chain seq x y z
N MET A 1 -11.16 -10.76 26.80
CA MET A 1 -12.62 -10.84 27.07
C MET A 1 -13.41 -9.80 26.28
N TYR A 2 -13.26 -8.49 26.52
CA TYR A 2 -14.06 -7.44 25.85
C TYR A 2 -14.01 -7.49 24.31
N LEU A 3 -12.86 -7.77 23.70
CA LEU A 3 -12.75 -7.89 22.25
C LEU A 3 -13.61 -9.03 21.68
N CYS A 4 -13.59 -10.21 22.30
CA CYS A 4 -14.41 -11.35 21.88
C CYS A 4 -15.90 -11.04 22.02
N LEU A 5 -16.29 -10.40 23.12
CA LEU A 5 -17.67 -9.97 23.36
C LEU A 5 -18.12 -8.94 22.32
N ALA A 6 -17.26 -7.99 21.95
CA ALA A 6 -17.54 -7.02 20.89
C ALA A 6 -17.75 -7.71 19.53
N ILE A 7 -16.85 -8.62 19.14
CA ILE A 7 -16.95 -9.35 17.87
C ILE A 7 -18.21 -10.22 17.83
N ALA A 8 -18.51 -10.94 18.91
CA ALA A 8 -19.72 -11.75 19.02
C ALA A 8 -20.98 -10.89 18.93
N ALA A 9 -21.04 -9.77 19.65
CA ALA A 9 -22.19 -8.87 19.64
C ALA A 9 -22.41 -8.22 18.25
N VAL A 10 -21.35 -7.80 17.55
CA VAL A 10 -21.46 -7.33 16.14
C VAL A 10 -21.95 -8.45 15.23
N GLY A 11 -21.40 -9.66 15.36
CA GLY A 11 -21.80 -10.81 14.54
C GLY A 11 -23.27 -11.17 14.68
N VAL A 12 -23.77 -11.26 15.92
CA VAL A 12 -25.19 -11.52 16.20
C VAL A 12 -26.05 -10.35 15.74
N SER A 13 -25.63 -9.10 15.99
CA SER A 13 -26.32 -7.90 15.50
C SER A 13 -26.51 -7.94 13.98
N ALA A 14 -25.44 -8.21 13.22
CA ALA A 14 -25.50 -8.30 11.76
C ALA A 14 -26.42 -9.44 11.29
N ALA A 15 -26.39 -10.59 11.97
CA ALA A 15 -27.29 -11.69 11.67
C ALA A 15 -28.77 -11.34 11.92
N MET A 16 -29.08 -10.60 12.99
CA MET A 16 -30.45 -10.17 13.31
C MET A 16 -30.98 -9.10 12.35
N ILE A 17 -30.13 -8.17 11.92
CA ILE A 17 -30.52 -7.06 11.03
C ILE A 17 -30.57 -7.51 9.55
N ALA A 18 -30.07 -8.71 9.23
CA ALA A 18 -30.10 -9.22 7.86
C ALA A 18 -31.54 -9.26 7.31
N PRO A 19 -31.79 -8.83 6.05
CA PRO A 19 -33.14 -8.80 5.49
C PRO A 19 -33.86 -10.14 5.46
N GLY A 20 -33.12 -11.25 5.40
CA GLY A 20 -33.68 -12.60 5.52
C GLY A 20 -34.22 -12.86 6.93
N THR A 21 -33.43 -12.56 7.96
CA THR A 21 -33.82 -12.74 9.36
C THR A 21 -35.02 -11.87 9.73
N LEU A 22 -35.02 -10.58 9.36
CA LEU A 22 -36.15 -9.69 9.63
C LEU A 22 -37.45 -10.16 8.97
N ARG A 23 -37.39 -10.73 7.76
CA ARG A 23 -38.56 -11.32 7.09
C ARG A 23 -39.06 -12.59 7.78
N LEU A 24 -38.14 -13.42 8.25
CA LEU A 24 -38.47 -14.68 8.94
C LEU A 24 -39.07 -14.44 10.33
N THR A 25 -38.59 -13.43 11.06
CA THR A 25 -39.08 -13.15 12.42
C THR A 25 -40.33 -12.27 12.44
N ALA A 26 -40.56 -11.42 11.43
CA ALA A 26 -41.71 -10.52 11.35
C ALA A 26 -43.07 -11.11 11.78
N PRO A 27 -43.45 -12.36 11.44
CA PRO A 27 -44.74 -12.95 11.83
C PRO A 27 -44.85 -13.33 13.32
N VAL A 28 -43.72 -13.50 14.02
CA VAL A 28 -43.64 -14.05 15.38
C VAL A 28 -43.06 -13.05 16.39
N GLU A 29 -42.86 -11.80 15.99
CA GLU A 29 -42.35 -10.77 16.88
C GLU A 29 -43.36 -10.39 17.97
N PRO A 30 -42.92 -10.17 19.22
CA PRO A 30 -43.81 -9.78 20.32
C PRO A 30 -44.41 -8.38 20.12
N PHE A 31 -43.74 -7.52 19.35
CA PHE A 31 -44.21 -6.22 18.88
C PHE A 31 -43.47 -5.83 17.59
N PRO A 32 -44.03 -4.94 16.75
CA PRO A 32 -43.46 -4.66 15.43
C PRO A 32 -41.99 -4.24 15.46
N ASN A 33 -41.14 -4.94 14.70
CA ASN A 33 -39.70 -4.71 14.55
C ASN A 33 -38.85 -4.94 15.82
N ALA A 34 -39.32 -5.77 16.75
CA ALA A 34 -38.55 -6.15 17.94
C ALA A 34 -37.17 -6.76 17.62
N THR A 35 -37.05 -7.55 16.54
CA THR A 35 -35.77 -8.14 16.10
C THR A 35 -34.77 -7.05 15.70
N ARG A 36 -35.24 -5.99 15.04
CA ARG A 36 -34.42 -4.84 14.65
C ARG A 36 -33.94 -4.06 15.87
N LEU A 37 -34.79 -3.86 16.88
CA LEU A 37 -34.39 -3.25 18.16
C LEU A 37 -33.28 -4.06 18.83
N ALA A 38 -33.45 -5.37 18.94
CA ALA A 38 -32.44 -6.24 19.54
C ALA A 38 -31.13 -6.23 18.75
N GLY A 39 -31.19 -6.29 17.41
CA GLY A 39 -30.03 -6.19 16.54
C GLY A 39 -29.28 -4.87 16.71
N ASN A 40 -29.99 -3.74 16.66
CA ASN A 40 -29.40 -2.42 16.87
C ASN A 40 -28.82 -2.26 18.28
N GLY A 41 -29.51 -2.78 19.30
CA GLY A 41 -29.03 -2.77 20.68
C GLY A 41 -27.73 -3.55 20.85
N LEU A 42 -27.60 -4.72 20.21
CA LEU A 42 -26.37 -5.50 20.19
C LEU A 42 -25.20 -4.76 19.53
N ALA A 43 -25.44 -4.00 18.45
CA ALA A 43 -24.41 -3.15 17.86
C ALA A 43 -23.93 -2.07 18.84
N MET A 44 -24.85 -1.44 19.58
CA MET A 44 -24.53 -0.43 20.59
C MET A 44 -23.74 -1.03 21.77
N VAL A 45 -24.11 -2.24 22.21
CA VAL A 45 -23.38 -3.01 23.23
C VAL A 45 -21.98 -3.40 22.75
N ALA A 46 -21.82 -3.78 21.48
CA ALA A 46 -20.51 -4.06 20.92
C ALA A 46 -19.60 -2.83 20.96
N ALA A 47 -20.11 -1.66 20.58
CA ALA A 47 -19.39 -0.39 20.66
C ALA A 47 -18.99 -0.06 22.12
N PHE A 48 -19.85 -0.37 23.10
CA PHE A 48 -19.53 -0.25 24.52
C PHE A 48 -18.37 -1.18 24.93
N PHE A 49 -18.36 -2.44 24.50
CA PHE A 49 -17.23 -3.34 24.80
C PHE A 49 -15.91 -2.87 24.19
N VAL A 50 -15.93 -2.31 22.99
CA VAL A 50 -14.74 -1.66 22.39
C VAL A 50 -14.30 -0.46 23.24
N HIS A 51 -15.22 0.36 23.72
CA HIS A 51 -14.92 1.47 24.62
C HIS A 51 -14.29 1.00 25.94
N CYS A 52 -14.81 -0.07 26.55
CA CYS A 52 -14.23 -0.67 27.75
C CYS A 52 -12.79 -1.15 27.51
N LEU A 53 -12.55 -1.88 26.41
CA LEU A 53 -11.22 -2.32 26.01
C LEU A 53 -10.25 -1.15 25.92
N LEU A 54 -10.61 -0.11 25.16
CA LEU A 54 -9.75 1.05 24.95
C LEU A 54 -9.54 1.90 26.21
N SER A 55 -10.55 1.96 27.07
CA SER A 55 -10.42 2.67 28.35
C SER A 55 -9.37 2.01 29.23
N HIS A 56 -9.31 0.68 29.27
CA HIS A 56 -8.29 -0.06 30.01
C HIS A 56 -6.88 0.07 29.40
N THR A 57 -6.76 0.31 28.10
CA THR A 57 -5.44 0.44 27.44
C THR A 57 -4.87 1.86 27.48
N VAL A 58 -5.72 2.89 27.57
CA VAL A 58 -5.31 4.29 27.42
C VAL A 58 -5.40 5.07 28.73
N LEU A 59 -6.42 4.83 29.55
CA LEU A 59 -6.69 5.66 30.73
C LEU A 59 -5.96 5.16 31.96
N ALA A 60 -5.57 6.07 32.84
CA ALA A 60 -5.03 5.73 34.16
C ALA A 60 -6.07 4.93 35.00
N PRO A 61 -5.65 3.95 35.81
CA PRO A 61 -6.55 3.02 36.52
C PRO A 61 -7.69 3.71 37.30
N GLY A 62 -7.42 4.84 37.97
CA GLY A 62 -8.42 5.59 38.75
C GLY A 62 -9.50 6.33 37.94
N ARG A 63 -9.35 6.40 36.60
CA ARG A 63 -10.32 7.01 35.68
C ARG A 63 -11.17 5.97 34.93
N VAL A 64 -10.67 4.73 34.79
CA VAL A 64 -11.32 3.66 34.00
C VAL A 64 -12.74 3.36 34.51
N SER A 65 -12.90 3.05 35.80
CA SER A 65 -14.20 2.66 36.36
C SER A 65 -15.24 3.77 36.28
N ARG A 66 -14.82 5.05 36.31
CA ARG A 66 -15.71 6.20 36.13
C ARG A 66 -16.14 6.34 34.66
N ALA A 67 -15.20 6.20 33.72
CA ALA A 67 -15.49 6.25 32.29
C ALA A 67 -16.46 5.13 31.88
N ILE A 68 -16.21 3.89 32.31
CA ILE A 68 -17.06 2.73 32.01
C ILE A 68 -18.47 2.90 32.59
N ARG A 69 -18.60 3.29 33.87
CA ARG A 69 -19.93 3.52 34.48
C ARG A 69 -20.73 4.61 33.77
N ARG A 70 -20.08 5.72 33.41
CA ARG A 70 -20.72 6.78 32.63
C ARG A 70 -21.19 6.28 31.28
N GLN A 71 -20.33 5.55 30.54
CA GLN A 71 -20.70 5.03 29.23
C GLN A 71 -21.80 3.97 29.32
N ALA A 72 -21.78 3.12 30.35
CA ALA A 72 -22.85 2.16 30.62
C ALA A 72 -24.19 2.88 30.88
N GLY A 73 -24.18 3.96 31.67
CA GLY A 73 -25.37 4.78 31.89
C GLY A 73 -25.92 5.40 30.59
N ILE A 74 -25.04 5.93 29.74
CA ILE A 74 -25.44 6.48 28.42
C ILE A 74 -26.04 5.39 27.53
N LEU A 75 -25.41 4.21 27.45
CA LEU A 75 -25.91 3.07 26.70
C LEU A 75 -27.29 2.63 27.19
N LEU A 76 -27.45 2.43 28.50
CA LEU A 76 -28.71 1.99 29.10
C LEU A 76 -29.82 3.00 28.88
N ALA A 77 -29.54 4.30 29.03
CA ALA A 77 -30.50 5.36 28.76
C ALA A 77 -30.92 5.40 27.27
N ALA A 78 -29.96 5.26 26.36
CA ALA A 78 -30.25 5.22 24.92
C ALA A 78 -31.06 3.99 24.52
N LEU A 79 -30.73 2.81 25.04
CA LEU A 79 -31.49 1.57 24.80
C LEU A 79 -32.91 1.67 25.37
N ALA A 80 -33.07 2.20 26.58
CA ALA A 80 -34.38 2.43 27.19
C ALA A 80 -35.22 3.39 26.36
N ALA A 81 -34.65 4.54 25.95
CA ALA A 81 -35.34 5.51 25.10
C ALA A 81 -35.73 4.91 23.73
N MET A 82 -34.84 4.17 23.07
CA MET A 82 -35.15 3.48 21.82
C MET A 82 -36.26 2.44 21.99
N THR A 83 -36.27 1.72 23.11
CA THR A 83 -37.30 0.72 23.42
C THR A 83 -38.65 1.38 23.64
N VAL A 84 -38.71 2.45 24.43
CA VAL A 84 -39.94 3.22 24.68
C VAL A 84 -40.49 3.80 23.38
N LEU A 85 -39.66 4.43 22.55
CA LEU A 85 -40.10 5.00 21.27
C LEU A 85 -40.67 3.93 20.33
N LEU A 86 -40.04 2.76 20.25
CA LEU A 86 -40.54 1.70 19.38
C LEU A 86 -41.83 1.06 19.93
N ALA A 87 -41.92 0.88 21.25
CA ALA A 87 -43.10 0.30 21.89
C ALA A 87 -44.31 1.24 21.88
N SER A 88 -44.09 2.56 21.87
CA SER A 88 -45.16 3.57 21.80
C SER A 88 -45.55 3.95 20.37
N ALA A 89 -44.81 3.48 19.35
CA ALA A 89 -45.10 3.79 17.95
C ALA A 89 -46.33 3.01 17.46
N PRO A 90 -47.35 3.67 16.86
CA PRO A 90 -48.53 3.02 16.31
C PRO A 90 -48.22 2.30 14.98
N LEU A 91 -47.44 1.22 15.05
CA LEU A 91 -46.98 0.46 13.89
C LEU A 91 -47.97 -0.65 13.53
N PRO A 92 -48.57 -0.66 12.33
CA PRO A 92 -49.54 -1.69 11.93
C PRO A 92 -48.96 -3.10 11.77
N ALA A 93 -47.69 -3.20 11.34
CA ALA A 93 -47.02 -4.47 11.10
C ALA A 93 -45.48 -4.35 11.15
N SER A 94 -44.77 -5.46 11.29
CA SER A 94 -43.31 -5.48 11.09
C SER A 94 -42.95 -5.27 9.62
N SER A 95 -41.91 -4.48 9.35
CA SER A 95 -41.47 -4.20 7.97
C SER A 95 -39.94 -4.30 7.87
N PRO A 96 -39.40 -5.14 6.98
CA PRO A 96 -37.95 -5.19 6.72
C PRO A 96 -37.39 -3.82 6.33
N ASP A 97 -38.18 -3.03 5.59
CA ASP A 97 -37.87 -1.66 5.16
C ASP A 97 -38.40 -0.61 6.15
N PHE A 98 -38.29 -0.91 7.45
CA PHE A 98 -38.77 -0.12 8.58
C PHE A 98 -38.67 1.40 8.43
N VAL A 99 -37.50 1.90 8.04
CA VAL A 99 -37.23 3.35 7.93
C VAL A 99 -38.00 3.98 6.77
N ALA A 100 -38.18 3.27 5.66
CA ALA A 100 -38.94 3.75 4.52
C ALA A 100 -40.45 3.61 4.75
N ALA A 101 -40.88 2.48 5.32
CA ALA A 101 -42.29 2.18 5.57
C ALA A 101 -42.94 3.13 6.59
N TYR A 102 -42.17 3.58 7.59
CA TYR A 102 -42.69 4.40 8.69
C TYR A 102 -42.01 5.76 8.78
N ALA A 103 -41.53 6.29 7.66
CA ALA A 103 -40.77 7.53 7.62
C ALA A 103 -41.51 8.77 8.12
N GLY A 104 -42.86 8.74 8.10
CA GLY A 104 -43.71 9.83 8.59
C GLY A 104 -44.00 9.79 10.09
N ASP A 105 -43.60 8.74 10.82
CA ASP A 105 -43.87 8.61 12.25
C ASP A 105 -42.75 9.28 13.09
N PRO A 106 -43.09 10.21 14.01
CA PRO A 106 -42.10 10.90 14.84
C PRO A 106 -41.32 9.96 15.78
N HIS A 107 -41.93 8.86 16.24
CA HIS A 107 -41.26 7.89 17.10
C HIS A 107 -40.18 7.13 16.34
N VAL A 108 -40.46 6.78 15.08
CA VAL A 108 -39.51 6.10 14.18
C VAL A 108 -38.34 7.02 13.86
N LEU A 109 -38.60 8.30 13.58
CA LEU A 109 -37.54 9.30 13.44
C LEU A 109 -36.67 9.37 14.70
N GLY A 110 -37.28 9.51 15.88
CA GLY A 110 -36.58 9.56 17.16
C GLY A 110 -35.71 8.32 17.40
N TYR A 111 -36.23 7.13 17.08
CA TYR A 111 -35.51 5.87 17.17
C TYR A 111 -34.27 5.86 16.27
N VAL A 112 -34.41 6.24 14.99
CA VAL A 112 -33.30 6.27 14.02
C VAL A 112 -32.24 7.28 14.44
N LEU A 113 -32.66 8.47 14.88
CA LEU A 113 -31.75 9.52 15.36
C LEU A 113 -30.97 9.09 16.61
N LEU A 114 -31.62 8.44 17.57
CA LEU A 114 -30.94 7.92 18.76
C LEU A 114 -29.92 6.85 18.42
N PHE A 115 -30.29 5.90 17.56
CA PHE A 115 -29.39 4.83 17.14
C PHE A 115 -28.17 5.39 16.37
N CYS A 116 -28.41 6.12 15.29
CA CYS A 116 -27.33 6.69 14.46
C CYS A 116 -26.49 7.70 15.26
N GLY A 117 -27.13 8.52 16.09
CA GLY A 117 -26.46 9.45 17.00
C GLY A 117 -25.55 8.75 18.00
N TYR A 118 -26.01 7.65 18.60
CA TYR A 118 -25.16 6.84 19.49
C TYR A 118 -23.99 6.20 18.75
N VAL A 119 -24.21 5.65 17.55
CA VAL A 119 -23.12 5.09 16.72
C VAL A 119 -22.08 6.15 16.39
N GLY A 120 -22.51 7.34 15.95
CA GLY A 120 -21.61 8.47 15.69
C GLY A 120 -20.86 8.94 16.95
N PHE A 121 -21.54 9.02 18.09
CA PHE A 121 -20.92 9.33 19.39
C PHE A 121 -19.87 8.29 19.79
N ALA A 122 -20.18 7.00 19.66
CA ALA A 122 -19.26 5.91 19.97
C ALA A 122 -18.05 5.90 19.04
N ALA A 123 -18.24 6.15 17.74
CA ALA A 123 -17.15 6.31 16.77
C ALA A 123 -16.26 7.51 17.13
N GLY A 124 -16.84 8.64 17.56
CA GLY A 124 -16.09 9.80 18.05
C GLY A 124 -15.26 9.51 19.30
N GLN A 125 -15.80 8.75 20.27
CA GLN A 125 -15.04 8.27 21.44
C GLN A 125 -13.89 7.35 21.02
N PHE A 126 -14.16 6.42 20.10
CA PHE A 126 -13.17 5.50 19.55
C PHE A 126 -12.01 6.24 18.88
N ILE A 127 -12.30 7.24 18.03
CA ILE A 127 -11.27 8.06 17.37
C ILE A 127 -10.36 8.72 18.40
N ARG A 128 -10.93 9.32 19.46
CA ARG A 128 -10.16 9.97 20.53
C ARG A 128 -9.28 8.98 21.29
N LEU A 129 -9.84 7.87 21.76
CA LEU A 129 -9.07 6.88 22.53
C LEU A 129 -7.97 6.23 21.70
N ILE A 130 -8.24 5.89 20.42
CA ILE A 130 -7.20 5.38 19.52
C ILE A 130 -6.13 6.44 19.26
N HIS A 131 -6.48 7.73 19.20
CA HIS A 131 -5.50 8.80 18.98
C HIS A 131 -4.48 8.85 20.12
N ASP A 132 -4.98 8.78 21.34
CA ASP A 132 -4.15 8.75 22.53
C ASP A 132 -3.29 7.48 22.56
N TYR A 133 -3.84 6.32 22.19
CA TYR A 133 -3.08 5.07 22.07
C TYR A 133 -1.96 5.13 21.00
N ILE A 134 -2.21 5.79 19.86
CA ILE A 134 -1.20 5.99 18.81
C ILE A 134 -0.04 6.83 19.32
N ARG A 135 -0.32 7.86 20.14
CA ARG A 135 0.73 8.71 20.74
C ARG A 135 1.61 7.94 21.71
N LEU A 136 1.05 6.92 22.39
CA LEU A 136 1.78 6.04 23.32
C LEU A 136 2.58 4.92 22.62
N SER A 137 2.39 4.70 21.31
CA SER A 137 2.99 3.57 20.60
C SER A 137 4.28 3.95 19.87
N ASP A 138 5.37 3.21 20.11
CA ASP A 138 6.65 3.41 19.39
C ASP A 138 6.75 2.60 18.10
N ARG A 139 5.85 1.64 17.87
CA ARG A 139 5.90 0.74 16.71
C ARG A 139 5.33 1.43 15.46
N PRO A 140 6.13 1.70 14.41
CA PRO A 140 5.71 2.57 13.30
C PRO A 140 4.59 1.95 12.44
N TRP A 141 4.59 0.63 12.24
CA TRP A 141 3.54 -0.06 11.49
C TRP A 141 2.23 -0.20 12.28
N LEU A 142 2.32 -0.31 13.60
CA LEU A 142 1.15 -0.25 14.47
C LEU A 142 0.50 1.13 14.42
N ARG A 143 1.30 2.20 14.56
CA ARG A 143 0.81 3.58 14.44
C ARG A 143 0.12 3.84 13.10
N ARG A 144 0.75 3.45 11.99
CA ARG A 144 0.16 3.62 10.65
C ARG A 144 -1.14 2.84 10.51
N GLY A 145 -1.15 1.57 10.93
CA GLY A 145 -2.36 0.74 10.91
C GLY A 145 -3.50 1.37 11.69
N LEU A 146 -3.25 1.78 12.94
CA LEU A 146 -4.24 2.45 13.78
C LEU A 146 -4.68 3.81 13.23
N THR A 147 -3.79 4.56 12.57
CA THR A 147 -4.17 5.82 11.89
C THR A 147 -5.16 5.54 10.76
N VAL A 148 -4.94 4.47 9.97
CA VAL A 148 -5.89 4.06 8.91
C VAL A 148 -7.23 3.62 9.53
N VAL A 149 -7.20 2.88 10.64
CA VAL A 149 -8.42 2.53 11.40
C VAL A 149 -9.18 3.78 11.88
N GLN A 150 -8.49 4.82 12.36
CA GLN A 150 -9.14 6.08 12.75
C GLN A 150 -9.79 6.81 11.58
N ILE A 151 -9.11 6.86 10.42
CA ILE A 151 -9.69 7.46 9.21
C ILE A 151 -10.97 6.69 8.84
N GLY A 152 -10.94 5.36 8.88
CA GLY A 152 -12.12 4.52 8.70
C GLY A 152 -13.26 4.85 9.68
N ALA A 153 -12.95 5.00 10.96
CA ALA A 153 -13.94 5.44 11.96
C ALA A 153 -14.50 6.85 11.68
N GLY A 154 -13.73 7.74 11.03
CA GLY A 154 -14.22 9.03 10.53
C GLY A 154 -15.33 8.88 9.50
N PHE A 155 -15.20 7.92 8.57
CA PHE A 155 -16.28 7.58 7.63
C PHE A 155 -17.54 7.05 8.33
N CYS A 156 -17.40 6.35 9.47
CA CYS A 156 -18.54 5.94 10.30
C CYS A 156 -19.28 7.14 10.91
N VAL A 157 -18.54 8.17 11.35
CA VAL A 157 -19.15 9.43 11.83
C VAL A 157 -19.89 10.13 10.69
N CYS A 158 -19.27 10.25 9.51
CA CYS A 158 -19.92 10.83 8.33
C CYS A 158 -21.19 10.05 7.94
N TRP A 159 -21.14 8.72 8.02
CA TRP A 159 -22.30 7.86 7.78
C TRP A 159 -23.43 8.14 8.76
N ALA A 160 -23.12 8.23 10.06
CA ALA A 160 -24.11 8.54 11.09
C ALA A 160 -24.77 9.91 10.85
N ILE A 161 -23.98 10.94 10.50
CA ILE A 161 -24.49 12.28 10.17
C ILE A 161 -25.38 12.22 8.93
N ALA A 162 -24.93 11.54 7.86
CA ALA A 162 -25.69 11.41 6.62
C ALA A 162 -27.03 10.70 6.86
N LYS A 163 -27.05 9.62 7.65
CA LYS A 163 -28.27 8.90 8.02
C LYS A 163 -29.22 9.75 8.85
N CYS A 164 -28.72 10.48 9.86
CA CYS A 164 -29.56 11.39 10.64
C CYS A 164 -30.16 12.50 9.77
N THR A 165 -29.34 13.10 8.90
CA THR A 165 -29.77 14.16 7.98
C THR A 165 -30.84 13.63 7.03
N ALA A 166 -30.61 12.47 6.42
CA ALA A 166 -31.57 11.86 5.52
C ALA A 166 -32.88 11.52 6.24
N ALA A 167 -32.82 10.94 7.44
CA ALA A 167 -34.02 10.62 8.22
C ALA A 167 -34.87 11.88 8.51
N VAL A 168 -34.23 12.99 8.91
CA VAL A 168 -34.93 14.27 9.14
C VAL A 168 -35.52 14.83 7.85
N VAL A 169 -34.76 14.83 6.75
CA VAL A 169 -35.25 15.35 5.47
C VAL A 169 -36.42 14.52 4.95
N VAL A 170 -36.34 13.19 5.00
CA VAL A 170 -37.46 12.32 4.59
C VAL A 170 -38.68 12.57 5.47
N TYR A 171 -38.52 12.72 6.79
CA TYR A 171 -39.62 13.04 7.69
C TYR A 171 -40.29 14.39 7.37
N LEU A 172 -39.49 15.44 7.13
CA LEU A 172 -40.01 16.79 6.86
C LEU A 172 -40.63 16.93 5.47
N THR A 173 -40.10 16.22 4.48
CA THR A 173 -40.52 16.37 3.07
C THR A 173 -41.48 15.28 2.59
N GLY A 174 -41.57 14.17 3.32
CA GLY A 174 -42.29 12.97 2.89
C GLY A 174 -41.68 12.28 1.66
N ARG A 175 -40.50 12.72 1.19
CA ARG A 175 -39.89 12.23 -0.05
C ARG A 175 -38.59 11.48 0.23
N PRO A 176 -38.42 10.26 -0.29
CA PRO A 176 -37.16 9.52 -0.15
C PRO A 176 -36.03 10.23 -0.90
N LEU A 177 -34.84 10.28 -0.30
CA LEU A 177 -33.64 10.77 -0.97
C LEU A 177 -33.01 9.66 -1.81
N ALA A 178 -33.03 9.82 -3.13
CA ALA A 178 -32.41 8.86 -4.06
C ALA A 178 -30.89 8.65 -3.79
N VAL A 179 -30.21 9.68 -3.28
CA VAL A 179 -28.78 9.64 -2.95
C VAL A 179 -28.46 8.95 -1.62
N GLU A 180 -29.46 8.66 -0.79
CA GLU A 180 -29.26 8.15 0.57
C GLU A 180 -28.57 6.78 0.57
N ASN A 181 -29.13 5.82 -0.17
CA ASN A 181 -28.61 4.47 -0.29
C ASN A 181 -27.15 4.43 -0.79
N PRO A 182 -26.79 5.06 -1.94
CA PRO A 182 -25.41 5.02 -2.42
C PRO A 182 -24.44 5.75 -1.50
N VAL A 183 -24.83 6.86 -0.87
CA VAL A 183 -23.97 7.56 0.11
C VAL A 183 -23.73 6.69 1.34
N SER A 184 -24.79 6.10 1.90
CA SER A 184 -24.68 5.22 3.06
C SER A 184 -23.81 3.99 2.77
N ALA A 185 -24.00 3.35 1.62
CA ALA A 185 -23.24 2.17 1.20
C ALA A 185 -21.75 2.49 1.05
N ASN A 186 -21.41 3.58 0.36
CA ASN A 186 -20.02 3.97 0.13
C ASN A 186 -19.29 4.38 1.42
N LEU A 187 -19.95 5.16 2.29
CA LEU A 187 -19.36 5.53 3.59
C LEU A 187 -19.12 4.31 4.48
N SER A 188 -20.07 3.37 4.50
CA SER A 188 -19.95 2.13 5.26
C SER A 188 -18.86 1.21 4.71
N ALA A 189 -18.80 1.03 3.37
CA ALA A 189 -17.78 0.23 2.71
C ALA A 189 -16.38 0.82 2.91
N ALA A 190 -16.22 2.14 2.79
CA ALA A 190 -14.96 2.83 3.08
C ALA A 190 -14.54 2.63 4.53
N CYS A 191 -15.46 2.78 5.49
CA CYS A 191 -15.20 2.52 6.90
C CYS A 191 -14.69 1.08 7.12
N ILE A 192 -15.43 0.07 6.66
CA ILE A 192 -15.10 -1.35 6.84
C ILE A 192 -13.76 -1.68 6.19
N GLY A 193 -13.54 -1.25 4.94
CA GLY A 193 -12.32 -1.49 4.19
C GLY A 193 -11.09 -0.89 4.87
N LEU A 194 -11.17 0.37 5.30
CA LEU A 194 -10.07 1.03 6.00
C LEU A 194 -9.79 0.39 7.37
N VAL A 195 -10.83 0.02 8.12
CA VAL A 195 -10.66 -0.69 9.40
C VAL A 195 -9.99 -2.06 9.19
N ALA A 196 -10.37 -2.81 8.16
CA ALA A 196 -9.76 -4.10 7.83
C ALA A 196 -8.30 -3.97 7.37
N ILE A 197 -7.99 -3.00 6.50
CA ILE A 197 -6.62 -2.72 6.04
C ILE A 197 -5.76 -2.27 7.22
N GLY A 198 -6.26 -1.33 8.03
CA GLY A 198 -5.52 -0.77 9.15
C GLY A 198 -5.25 -1.77 10.27
N SER A 199 -6.22 -2.65 10.59
CA SER A 199 -6.06 -3.69 11.62
C SER A 199 -5.08 -4.79 11.23
N THR A 200 -4.96 -5.09 9.92
CA THR A 200 -4.01 -6.10 9.41
C THR A 200 -2.64 -5.52 9.07
N MET A 201 -2.51 -4.20 8.88
CA MET A 201 -1.24 -3.55 8.51
C MET A 201 -0.03 -3.88 9.41
N PRO A 202 -0.15 -4.08 10.73
CA PRO A 202 0.99 -4.43 11.57
C PRO A 202 1.61 -5.80 11.24
N THR A 203 0.85 -6.72 10.65
CA THR A 203 1.35 -8.07 10.31
C THR A 203 2.14 -8.06 9.01
N TRP A 204 1.62 -7.43 7.96
CA TRP A 204 2.26 -7.43 6.63
C TRP A 204 3.13 -6.22 6.35
N GLY A 205 2.94 -5.09 7.05
CA GLY A 205 3.68 -3.84 6.84
C GLY A 205 5.21 -3.99 6.93
N PRO A 206 5.76 -4.64 7.99
CA PRO A 206 7.19 -4.92 8.08
C PRO A 206 7.71 -5.76 6.90
N VAL A 207 6.96 -6.77 6.47
CA VAL A 207 7.32 -7.63 5.33
C VAL A 207 7.30 -6.85 4.02
N ALA A 208 6.25 -6.06 3.78
CA ALA A 208 6.11 -5.23 2.59
C ALA A 208 7.22 -4.18 2.46
N ALA A 209 7.76 -3.68 3.57
CA ALA A 209 8.88 -2.75 3.57
C ALA A 209 10.27 -3.41 3.53
N ALA A 210 10.37 -4.74 3.59
CA ALA A 210 11.65 -5.44 3.53
C ALA A 210 12.47 -5.13 2.26
N PRO A 211 11.89 -5.09 1.04
CA PRO A 211 12.64 -4.76 -0.17
C PRO A 211 13.20 -3.34 -0.15
N LEU A 212 12.42 -2.37 0.36
CA LEU A 212 12.89 -0.98 0.50
C LEU A 212 14.00 -0.87 1.54
N ARG A 213 13.91 -1.60 2.67
CA ARG A 213 14.98 -1.66 3.68
C ARG A 213 16.25 -2.26 3.09
N TRP A 214 16.13 -3.40 2.42
CA TRP A 214 17.24 -4.04 1.71
C TRP A 214 17.90 -3.09 0.70
N LEU A 215 17.11 -2.40 -0.13
CA LEU A 215 17.62 -1.45 -1.11
C LEU A 215 18.33 -0.26 -0.45
N ARG A 216 17.80 0.26 0.66
CA ARG A 216 18.42 1.33 1.44
C ARG A 216 19.75 0.89 2.03
N HIS A 217 19.81 -0.30 2.64
CA HIS A 217 21.04 -0.86 3.18
C HIS A 217 22.07 -1.12 2.08
N HIS A 218 21.64 -1.71 0.96
CA HIS A 218 22.51 -1.97 -0.18
C HIS A 218 23.05 -0.69 -0.82
N ARG A 219 22.23 0.37 -0.93
CA ARG A 219 22.70 1.69 -1.38
C ARG A 219 23.67 2.31 -0.38
N ALA A 220 23.39 2.26 0.92
CA ALA A 220 24.29 2.75 1.96
C ALA A 220 25.64 2.03 1.89
N TYR A 221 25.62 0.69 1.82
CA TYR A 221 26.79 -0.15 1.68
C TYR A 221 27.65 0.23 0.47
N ARG A 222 27.02 0.45 -0.70
CA ARG A 222 27.72 0.91 -1.92
C ARG A 222 28.26 2.33 -1.80
N VAL A 223 27.52 3.25 -1.18
CA VAL A 223 27.96 4.65 -0.99
C VAL A 223 29.17 4.74 -0.06
N LEU A 224 29.23 3.89 0.97
CA LEU A 224 30.35 3.84 1.91
C LEU A 224 31.60 3.15 1.34
N HIS A 225 31.46 2.37 0.25
CA HIS A 225 32.53 1.56 -0.30
C HIS A 225 33.82 2.34 -0.65
N PRO A 226 33.79 3.52 -1.33
CA PRO A 226 35.02 4.21 -1.70
C PRO A 226 35.84 4.70 -0.50
N LEU A 227 35.15 5.17 0.55
CA LEU A 227 35.79 5.62 1.79
C LEU A 227 36.39 4.42 2.54
N TRP A 228 35.60 3.35 2.70
CA TRP A 228 36.07 2.11 3.33
C TRP A 228 37.27 1.50 2.59
N ALA A 229 37.24 1.45 1.26
CA ALA A 229 38.32 0.89 0.46
C ALA A 229 39.63 1.68 0.63
N ALA A 230 39.55 3.01 0.72
CA ALA A 230 40.72 3.86 0.94
C ALA A 230 41.31 3.70 2.36
N LEU A 231 40.45 3.55 3.37
CA LEU A 231 40.88 3.25 4.74
C LEU A 231 41.53 1.87 4.85
N ARG A 232 40.92 0.84 4.26
CA ARG A 232 41.45 -0.53 4.24
C ARG A 232 42.82 -0.61 3.57
N ASP A 233 42.99 0.12 2.48
CA ASP A 233 44.25 0.17 1.74
C ASP A 233 45.39 0.85 2.54
N ALA A 234 45.07 1.92 3.27
CA ALA A 234 46.05 2.60 4.13
C ALA A 234 46.27 1.93 5.49
N ILE A 235 45.30 1.13 5.96
CA ILE A 235 45.26 0.52 7.29
C ILE A 235 44.72 -0.91 7.17
N PRO A 236 45.54 -1.89 6.75
CA PRO A 236 45.09 -3.28 6.57
C PRO A 236 44.56 -3.93 7.87
N GLU A 237 45.06 -3.45 9.02
CA GLU A 237 44.72 -3.92 10.37
C GLU A 237 43.22 -3.87 10.67
N ILE A 238 42.46 -2.94 10.07
CA ILE A 238 41.01 -2.78 10.32
C ILE A 238 40.19 -4.00 9.94
N THR A 239 40.68 -4.82 9.00
CA THR A 239 40.02 -6.06 8.57
C THR A 239 40.61 -7.30 9.22
N GLN A 240 41.88 -7.24 9.65
CA GLN A 240 42.63 -8.38 10.20
C GLN A 240 42.31 -8.64 11.68
N ALA A 241 41.92 -7.60 12.44
CA ALA A 241 41.50 -7.74 13.83
C ALA A 241 40.23 -8.61 14.01
N ALA A 242 39.44 -8.78 12.95
CA ALA A 242 38.26 -9.64 12.92
C ALA A 242 38.60 -10.98 12.25
N GLY A 243 39.29 -11.86 12.98
CA GLY A 243 39.77 -13.16 12.48
C GLY A 243 38.67 -14.16 12.11
N GLU A 244 38.02 -13.99 10.96
CA GLU A 244 36.94 -14.87 10.48
C GLU A 244 37.17 -15.30 9.02
N SER A 245 37.10 -16.61 8.80
CA SER A 245 37.08 -17.28 7.50
C SER A 245 35.86 -16.84 6.68
N ASP A 246 36.08 -16.51 5.40
CA ASP A 246 35.10 -15.94 4.44
C ASP A 246 33.88 -16.85 4.14
N THR A 247 33.88 -18.07 4.67
CA THR A 247 32.89 -19.12 4.38
C THR A 247 31.61 -19.06 5.22
N ASP A 248 31.60 -18.38 6.37
CA ASP A 248 30.46 -18.36 7.31
C ASP A 248 29.80 -16.98 7.49
N GLN A 249 30.18 -15.99 6.68
CA GLN A 249 29.64 -14.63 6.83
C GLN A 249 28.15 -14.56 6.45
N PRO A 250 27.30 -13.97 7.32
CA PRO A 250 25.89 -13.78 7.02
C PRO A 250 25.67 -13.07 5.67
N ARG A 251 24.84 -13.67 4.81
CA ARG A 251 24.43 -13.08 3.52
C ARG A 251 23.55 -11.83 3.68
N ASP A 252 23.14 -11.48 4.89
CA ASP A 252 22.31 -10.32 5.16
C ASP A 252 23.08 -9.01 4.93
N ILE A 253 22.57 -8.18 4.02
CA ILE A 253 23.11 -6.85 3.72
C ILE A 253 23.06 -5.92 4.93
N GLY A 254 22.13 -6.13 5.87
CA GLY A 254 22.05 -5.36 7.11
C GLY A 254 23.28 -5.56 7.98
N TRP A 255 23.68 -6.81 8.19
CA TRP A 255 24.89 -7.16 8.93
C TRP A 255 26.16 -6.64 8.24
N ARG A 256 26.28 -6.83 6.92
CA ARG A 256 27.44 -6.32 6.15
C ARG A 256 27.58 -4.80 6.20
N LEU A 257 26.46 -4.08 6.21
CA LEU A 257 26.45 -2.64 6.39
C LEU A 257 26.92 -2.25 7.80
N ALA A 258 26.41 -2.89 8.84
CA ALA A 258 26.81 -2.64 10.22
C ALA A 258 28.31 -2.87 10.42
N ARG A 259 28.83 -4.00 9.93
CA ARG A 259 30.26 -4.32 9.96
C ARG A 259 31.10 -3.26 9.24
N ARG A 260 30.73 -2.86 8.03
CA ARG A 260 31.44 -1.80 7.30
C ARG A 260 31.46 -0.46 8.05
N VAL A 261 30.37 -0.11 8.76
CA VAL A 261 30.32 1.12 9.57
C VAL A 261 31.31 1.05 10.73
N ILE A 262 31.39 -0.11 11.41
CA ILE A 262 32.35 -0.35 12.49
C ILE A 262 33.79 -0.26 11.95
N GLU A 263 34.09 -0.97 10.86
CA GLU A 263 35.44 -0.95 10.25
C GLU A 263 35.87 0.45 9.79
N ILE A 264 34.94 1.27 9.27
CA ILE A 264 35.23 2.69 8.97
C ILE A 264 35.56 3.45 10.25
N ARG A 265 34.78 3.27 11.32
CA ARG A 265 35.00 3.96 12.60
C ARG A 265 36.35 3.61 13.20
N ASP A 266 36.70 2.33 13.22
CA ASP A 266 38.00 1.86 13.73
C ASP A 266 39.16 2.41 12.88
N GLY A 267 39.00 2.42 11.55
CA GLY A 267 39.95 3.06 10.65
C GLY A 267 40.11 4.55 10.91
N LEU A 268 39.02 5.28 11.18
CA LEU A 268 39.08 6.70 11.51
C LEU A 268 39.76 6.97 12.86
N LEU A 269 39.58 6.10 13.85
CA LEU A 269 40.30 6.18 15.14
C LEU A 269 41.81 5.97 14.96
N LEU A 270 42.21 4.99 14.15
CA LEU A 270 43.62 4.73 13.82
C LEU A 270 44.23 5.82 12.92
N LEU A 271 43.40 6.52 12.13
CA LEU A 271 43.83 7.64 11.30
C LEU A 271 43.92 8.96 12.09
N ALA A 272 43.26 9.06 13.24
CA ALA A 272 43.15 10.30 14.01
C ALA A 272 44.48 11.01 14.34
N PRO A 273 45.60 10.32 14.66
CA PRO A 273 46.90 10.96 14.88
C PRO A 273 47.48 11.72 13.66
N TYR A 274 47.01 11.40 12.45
CA TYR A 274 47.48 11.98 11.18
C TYR A 274 46.60 13.13 10.67
N ARG A 275 45.54 13.48 11.41
CA ARG A 275 44.59 14.52 11.00
C ARG A 275 45.08 15.89 11.42
N ASP A 276 45.14 16.82 10.46
CA ASP A 276 45.40 18.24 10.69
C ASP A 276 44.10 19.06 10.55
N PRO A 277 43.55 19.63 11.64
CA PRO A 277 42.32 20.42 11.64
C PRO A 277 42.38 21.69 10.78
N SER A 278 43.59 22.20 10.51
CA SER A 278 43.75 23.41 9.68
C SER A 278 43.33 23.17 8.23
N THR A 279 43.43 21.91 7.75
CA THR A 279 43.02 21.48 6.42
C THR A 279 41.51 21.53 6.20
N GLY A 280 40.73 21.17 7.23
CA GLY A 280 39.26 21.22 7.19
C GLY A 280 38.71 22.64 7.19
N ALA A 281 39.40 23.56 7.88
CA ALA A 281 39.05 24.98 7.91
C ALA A 281 39.28 25.67 6.55
N ALA A 282 40.38 25.34 5.87
CA ALA A 282 40.71 25.87 4.54
C ALA A 282 39.79 25.34 3.42
N ALA A 283 39.17 24.18 3.62
CA ALA A 283 38.25 23.56 2.66
C ALA A 283 36.81 24.09 2.74
N ARG A 284 36.49 25.01 3.67
CA ARG A 284 35.17 25.66 3.76
C ARG A 284 34.95 26.50 2.50
N PRO A 285 34.04 26.10 1.60
CA PRO A 285 33.95 26.79 0.35
C PRO A 285 33.07 28.06 0.56
N GLU A 286 33.43 29.19 -0.05
CA GLU A 286 32.75 30.49 0.18
C GLU A 286 31.45 30.74 -0.62
N ASN A 287 31.19 30.00 -1.70
CA ASN A 287 30.08 30.30 -2.60
C ASN A 287 28.67 29.72 -2.27
N HIS A 288 27.64 30.56 -2.24
CA HIS A 288 26.24 30.18 -1.99
C HIS A 288 25.58 29.57 -3.24
N GLY A 289 25.36 28.25 -3.25
CA GLY A 289 24.59 27.58 -4.30
C GLY A 289 24.43 26.08 -4.05
N ARG A 290 23.24 25.67 -3.56
CA ARG A 290 22.79 24.27 -3.35
C ARG A 290 23.90 23.31 -2.88
N ARG A 291 24.58 23.65 -1.79
CA ARG A 291 25.84 22.99 -1.40
C ARG A 291 25.68 21.76 -0.50
N PRO A 292 26.64 20.81 -0.59
CA PRO A 292 26.76 19.71 0.35
C PRO A 292 27.03 20.18 1.78
N ASP A 293 26.60 19.37 2.75
CA ASP A 293 26.82 19.55 4.19
C ASP A 293 28.29 19.94 4.46
N PRO A 294 28.55 21.19 4.91
CA PRO A 294 29.91 21.74 5.02
C PRO A 294 30.75 21.01 6.06
N ALA A 295 30.13 20.50 7.12
CA ALA A 295 30.81 19.69 8.13
C ALA A 295 31.28 18.37 7.52
N ALA A 296 30.42 17.70 6.75
CA ALA A 296 30.80 16.45 6.07
C ALA A 296 31.86 16.66 4.97
N ALA A 297 31.93 17.87 4.38
CA ALA A 297 32.94 18.22 3.40
C ALA A 297 34.31 18.48 4.04
N ALA A 298 34.35 19.22 5.15
CA ALA A 298 35.56 19.43 5.94
C ALA A 298 36.12 18.09 6.46
N GLU A 299 35.26 17.26 7.06
CA GLU A 299 35.61 15.92 7.52
C GLU A 299 36.22 15.07 6.39
N ALA A 300 35.62 15.08 5.20
CA ALA A 300 36.13 14.34 4.07
C ALA A 300 37.50 14.85 3.55
N ALA A 301 37.75 16.15 3.61
CA ALA A 301 39.03 16.74 3.19
C ALA A 301 40.15 16.40 4.18
N GLU A 302 39.86 16.45 5.48
CA GLU A 302 40.80 16.03 6.52
C GLU A 302 41.15 14.54 6.41
N ILE A 303 40.15 13.67 6.19
CA ILE A 303 40.38 12.24 5.97
C ILE A 303 41.28 12.02 4.75
N ALA A 304 41.05 12.73 3.64
CA ALA A 304 41.87 12.60 2.44
C ALA A 304 43.32 13.04 2.67
N ALA A 305 43.55 14.15 3.38
CA ALA A 305 44.87 14.63 3.72
C ALA A 305 45.62 13.68 4.65
N ALA A 306 44.95 13.18 5.70
CA ALA A 306 45.52 12.23 6.64
C ALA A 306 45.88 10.89 5.95
N LEU A 307 45.03 10.40 5.04
CA LEU A 307 45.33 9.20 4.24
C LEU A 307 46.56 9.40 3.35
N ARG A 308 46.73 10.58 2.73
CA ARG A 308 47.93 10.91 1.95
C ARG A 308 49.18 10.96 2.83
N ALA A 309 49.12 11.63 3.98
CA ALA A 309 50.24 11.74 4.91
C ALA A 309 50.69 10.36 5.41
N ARG A 310 49.74 9.49 5.79
CA ARG A 310 50.04 8.13 6.25
C ARG A 310 50.64 7.26 5.13
N ARG A 311 50.11 7.33 3.91
CA ARG A 311 50.68 6.62 2.74
C ARG A 311 52.10 7.08 2.39
N ALA A 312 52.41 8.36 2.63
CA ALA A 312 53.74 8.92 2.45
C ALA A 312 54.72 8.56 3.59
N GLY A 313 54.30 7.80 4.60
CA GLY A 313 55.13 7.43 5.75
C GLY A 313 55.42 8.59 6.71
N ALA A 314 54.61 9.65 6.70
CA ALA A 314 54.78 10.77 7.62
C ALA A 314 54.62 10.31 9.09
N ALA A 315 55.28 10.98 10.03
CA ALA A 315 55.04 10.76 11.45
C ALA A 315 53.67 11.30 11.88
N PRO A 316 53.01 10.73 12.90
CA PRO A 316 51.76 11.26 13.42
C PRO A 316 51.92 12.71 13.88
N ALA A 317 50.99 13.58 13.49
CA ALA A 317 51.02 15.00 13.81
C ALA A 317 50.79 15.28 15.30
N VAL A 318 50.08 14.39 16.00
CA VAL A 318 49.78 14.48 17.44
C VAL A 318 49.88 13.11 18.11
N ALA A 319 50.50 13.04 19.29
CA ALA A 319 50.67 11.79 20.05
C ALA A 319 49.39 11.27 20.71
N VAL A 320 48.43 12.16 21.03
CA VAL A 320 47.14 11.81 21.62
C VAL A 320 46.01 12.27 20.69
N PRO A 321 45.19 11.35 20.15
CA PRO A 321 44.05 11.71 19.32
C PRO A 321 43.03 12.55 20.10
N ARG A 322 42.49 13.60 19.49
CA ARG A 322 41.29 14.26 20.01
C ARG A 322 40.07 13.34 19.81
N PRO A 323 39.13 13.30 20.77
CA PRO A 323 37.89 12.57 20.57
C PRO A 323 37.14 13.13 19.35
N PRO A 324 36.44 12.28 18.57
CA PRO A 324 35.70 12.73 17.39
C PRO A 324 34.65 13.79 17.77
N GLU A 325 34.54 14.86 16.99
CA GLU A 325 33.56 15.93 17.21
C GLU A 325 32.11 15.44 17.03
N HIS A 326 31.91 14.35 16.27
CA HIS A 326 30.61 13.71 16.12
C HIS A 326 30.51 12.44 16.99
N GLN A 327 29.56 12.45 17.93
CA GLN A 327 29.14 11.26 18.68
C GLN A 327 27.70 10.91 18.27
N ALA A 328 27.52 9.91 17.42
CA ALA A 328 26.19 9.43 17.07
C ALA A 328 25.58 8.61 18.22
N GLU A 329 24.32 8.89 18.55
CA GLU A 329 23.56 8.18 19.59
C GLU A 329 23.23 6.73 19.17
N ASP A 330 23.09 6.46 17.87
CA ASP A 330 22.79 5.13 17.34
C ASP A 330 23.49 4.84 16.00
N LEU A 331 23.48 3.56 15.60
CA LEU A 331 24.08 3.08 14.35
C LEU A 331 23.44 3.69 13.10
N ALA A 332 22.17 4.10 13.17
CA ALA A 332 21.44 4.65 12.03
C ALA A 332 21.86 6.11 11.74
N ALA A 333 22.03 6.91 12.80
CA ALA A 333 22.58 8.25 12.79
C ALA A 333 24.03 8.21 12.29
N GLU A 334 24.85 7.29 12.80
CA GLU A 334 26.23 7.08 12.37
C GLU A 334 26.29 6.73 10.88
N THR A 335 25.48 5.76 10.43
CA THR A 335 25.39 5.39 9.02
C THR A 335 24.97 6.58 8.15
N ALA A 336 24.07 7.44 8.64
CA ALA A 336 23.63 8.62 7.92
C ALA A 336 24.73 9.69 7.81
N TRP A 337 25.52 9.89 8.86
CA TRP A 337 26.68 10.79 8.89
C TRP A 337 27.77 10.32 7.92
N LEU A 338 28.23 9.08 8.07
CA LEU A 338 29.28 8.51 7.20
C LEU A 338 28.88 8.50 5.72
N ARG A 339 27.58 8.36 5.40
CA ARG A 339 27.10 8.48 4.01
C ARG A 339 27.24 9.88 3.45
N ARG A 340 27.15 10.94 4.28
CA ARG A 340 27.40 12.32 3.84
C ARG A 340 28.89 12.53 3.62
N VAL A 341 29.72 12.07 4.55
CA VAL A 341 31.19 12.13 4.46
C VAL A 341 31.69 11.36 3.23
N ALA A 342 31.27 10.12 3.02
CA ALA A 342 31.70 9.30 1.88
C ALA A 342 31.33 9.92 0.51
N ARG A 343 30.18 10.62 0.42
CA ARG A 343 29.81 11.36 -0.80
C ARG A 343 30.68 12.59 -1.00
N ALA A 344 31.04 13.29 0.07
CA ALA A 344 31.97 14.43 -0.01
C ALA A 344 33.39 13.95 -0.38
N TYR A 345 33.85 12.87 0.23
CA TYR A 345 35.12 12.21 -0.08
C TYR A 345 35.22 11.79 -1.54
N ARG A 346 34.17 11.16 -2.08
CA ARG A 346 34.12 10.81 -3.52
C ARG A 346 34.22 12.04 -4.43
N ARG A 347 33.63 13.18 -4.04
CA ARG A 347 33.77 14.42 -4.80
C ARG A 347 35.19 15.00 -4.70
N HIS A 348 35.79 14.93 -3.51
CA HIS A 348 37.17 15.38 -3.29
C HIS A 348 38.16 14.58 -4.16
N LEU A 349 38.00 13.26 -4.23
CA LEU A 349 38.79 12.39 -5.11
C LEU A 349 38.67 12.78 -6.59
N LEU A 350 37.46 13.09 -7.05
CA LEU A 350 37.23 13.54 -8.43
C LEU A 350 37.89 14.89 -8.70
N SER A 351 37.79 15.84 -7.77
CA SER A 351 38.42 17.17 -7.93
C SER A 351 39.95 17.15 -7.88
N ASP A 352 40.56 16.19 -7.17
CA ASP A 352 42.02 16.04 -7.12
C ASP A 352 42.56 15.44 -8.44
N HIS A 353 41.78 14.57 -9.08
CA HIS A 353 42.14 13.98 -10.37
C HIS A 353 42.17 15.02 -11.50
N ASP A 354 41.24 15.99 -11.46
CA ASP A 354 41.19 17.11 -12.43
C ASP A 354 42.29 18.17 -12.20
N ARG A 355 43.02 18.13 -11.07
CA ARG A 355 44.10 19.07 -10.73
C ARG A 355 45.50 18.60 -11.14
N VAL A 356 45.66 17.39 -11.66
CA VAL A 356 46.94 16.94 -12.22
C VAL A 356 47.17 17.69 -13.55
N PRO A 357 48.24 18.49 -13.71
CA PRO A 357 48.52 19.17 -14.96
C PRO A 357 48.76 18.14 -16.08
N GLN A 358 48.13 18.31 -17.25
CA GLN A 358 48.52 17.62 -18.49
C GLN A 358 49.86 18.14 -19.04
N GLY A 359 50.90 18.17 -18.21
CA GLY A 359 52.24 18.62 -18.58
C GLY A 359 53.19 17.43 -18.69
N GLY A 360 53.53 17.03 -19.92
CA GLY A 360 54.63 16.09 -20.17
C GLY A 360 54.39 15.07 -21.29
N ARG A 361 53.98 15.50 -22.49
CA ARG A 361 54.29 14.74 -23.71
C ARG A 361 55.55 15.34 -24.32
N SER A 362 56.67 14.65 -24.16
CA SER A 362 57.83 14.78 -25.05
C SER A 362 58.10 13.43 -25.73
N PRO A 363 58.60 13.43 -26.98
CA PRO A 363 58.62 12.26 -27.84
C PRO A 363 59.86 11.41 -27.52
N VAL A 364 59.67 10.13 -27.22
CA VAL A 364 60.76 9.16 -27.21
C VAL A 364 60.61 8.21 -28.39
N SER A 365 61.61 8.34 -29.25
CA SER A 365 62.06 7.48 -30.34
C SER A 365 61.95 5.97 -30.07
N SER A 366 61.41 5.28 -31.06
CA SER A 366 61.88 4.01 -31.65
C SER A 366 62.66 3.04 -30.75
N ALA A 367 61.98 1.98 -30.31
CA ALA A 367 62.57 0.67 -30.06
C ALA A 367 61.55 -0.42 -30.45
N GLU A 368 62.07 -1.47 -31.07
CA GLU A 368 61.40 -2.54 -31.82
C GLU A 368 60.33 -3.35 -31.04
N PRO A 369 59.40 -4.03 -31.75
CA PRO A 369 58.43 -4.91 -31.11
C PRO A 369 59.05 -6.27 -30.81
N VAL A 370 59.26 -6.59 -29.54
CA VAL A 370 59.49 -7.98 -29.11
C VAL A 370 58.15 -8.72 -29.13
N VAL A 371 58.06 -9.65 -30.05
CA VAL A 371 56.99 -10.66 -30.18
C VAL A 371 56.95 -11.49 -28.89
N GLY A 372 55.79 -11.49 -28.22
CA GLY A 372 55.55 -12.24 -26.98
C GLY A 372 54.11 -12.74 -26.92
N HIS A 373 53.92 -13.96 -27.42
CA HIS A 373 52.79 -14.89 -27.25
C HIS A 373 51.37 -14.34 -27.05
N ASP A 374 50.59 -14.50 -28.11
CA ASP A 374 49.14 -14.65 -28.09
C ASP A 374 48.72 -15.67 -27.01
N ARG A 375 48.08 -15.19 -25.95
CA ARG A 375 47.05 -15.98 -25.26
C ARG A 375 45.72 -15.61 -25.89
N GLU A 376 45.16 -16.56 -26.61
CA GLU A 376 43.80 -16.55 -27.13
C GLU A 376 42.82 -15.97 -26.09
N PRO A 377 41.92 -15.05 -26.47
CA PRO A 377 40.79 -14.76 -25.62
C PRO A 377 39.92 -16.02 -25.59
N ASP A 378 39.80 -16.60 -24.40
CA ASP A 378 38.79 -17.61 -24.08
C ASP A 378 37.48 -17.24 -24.78
N GLY A 379 36.98 -18.20 -25.58
CA GLY A 379 35.82 -18.05 -26.44
C GLY A 379 34.58 -17.53 -25.69
N PRO A 380 33.52 -17.13 -26.42
CA PRO A 380 32.30 -16.62 -25.81
C PRO A 380 31.81 -17.62 -24.79
N GLY A 381 31.89 -17.24 -23.50
CA GLY A 381 31.51 -18.06 -22.37
C GLY A 381 30.18 -18.73 -22.70
N ALA A 382 30.22 -20.06 -22.79
CA ALA A 382 29.07 -20.88 -23.12
C ALA A 382 27.90 -20.39 -22.25
N ALA A 383 26.91 -19.79 -22.90
CA ALA A 383 25.69 -19.38 -22.23
C ALA A 383 25.18 -20.59 -21.46
N GLU A 384 25.05 -20.47 -20.13
CA GLU A 384 24.46 -21.50 -19.29
C GLU A 384 23.20 -22.03 -20.01
N PRO A 385 23.09 -23.35 -20.26
CA PRO A 385 21.91 -23.89 -20.91
C PRO A 385 20.67 -23.45 -20.11
N PRO A 386 19.61 -22.94 -20.77
CA PRO A 386 18.46 -22.41 -20.06
C PRO A 386 17.93 -23.48 -19.11
N ALA A 387 17.90 -23.14 -17.81
CA ALA A 387 17.46 -24.04 -16.76
C ALA A 387 16.20 -24.80 -17.20
N ARG A 388 16.24 -26.15 -17.14
CA ARG A 388 15.11 -27.00 -17.55
C ARG A 388 13.84 -26.51 -16.83
N ARG A 389 12.85 -26.07 -17.60
CA ARG A 389 11.59 -25.54 -17.07
C ARG A 389 10.87 -26.66 -16.32
N THR A 390 10.50 -26.42 -15.07
CA THR A 390 9.74 -27.41 -14.30
C THR A 390 8.27 -27.42 -14.75
N ALA A 391 7.54 -28.53 -14.58
CA ALA A 391 6.11 -28.62 -14.92
C ALA A 391 5.25 -27.49 -14.27
N PRO A 392 5.49 -27.08 -13.01
CA PRO A 392 4.82 -25.92 -12.42
C PRO A 392 5.10 -24.59 -13.14
N ASP A 393 6.26 -24.42 -13.75
CA ASP A 393 6.60 -23.18 -14.48
C ASP A 393 5.92 -23.12 -15.85
N VAL A 394 5.71 -24.28 -16.49
CA VAL A 394 4.88 -24.41 -17.69
C VAL A 394 3.41 -24.09 -17.36
N LEU A 395 2.88 -24.68 -16.29
CA LEU A 395 1.52 -24.44 -15.84
C LEU A 395 1.28 -22.95 -15.49
N ALA A 396 2.22 -22.30 -14.81
CA ALA A 396 2.10 -20.89 -14.48
C ALA A 396 2.07 -19.98 -15.72
N ARG A 397 2.78 -20.32 -16.80
CA ARG A 397 2.70 -19.59 -18.07
C ARG A 397 1.36 -19.80 -18.76
N VAL A 398 0.88 -21.04 -18.83
CA VAL A 398 -0.44 -21.34 -19.43
C VAL A 398 -1.54 -20.58 -18.71
N ILE A 399 -1.54 -20.59 -17.37
CA ILE A 399 -2.51 -19.82 -16.56
C ILE A 399 -2.40 -18.32 -16.85
N THR A 400 -1.18 -17.78 -16.96
CA THR A 400 -0.97 -16.35 -17.24
C THR A 400 -1.52 -15.93 -18.60
N GLU A 401 -1.31 -16.74 -19.64
CA GLU A 401 -1.74 -16.41 -21.02
C GLU A 401 -3.24 -16.62 -21.20
N VAL A 402 -3.78 -17.76 -20.75
CA VAL A 402 -5.20 -18.13 -20.93
C VAL A 402 -6.13 -17.26 -20.08
N LEU A 403 -5.70 -16.87 -18.89
CA LEU A 403 -6.48 -16.04 -17.97
C LEU A 403 -5.92 -14.61 -17.89
N ALA A 404 -5.33 -14.16 -19.00
CA ALA A 404 -4.87 -12.80 -19.12
C ALA A 404 -6.05 -11.80 -19.03
N PRO A 405 -5.83 -10.56 -18.56
CA PRO A 405 -6.89 -9.57 -18.35
C PRO A 405 -7.75 -9.34 -19.58
N TRP A 406 -7.15 -9.35 -20.77
CA TRP A 406 -7.85 -9.10 -22.03
C TRP A 406 -8.91 -10.18 -22.32
N VAL A 407 -8.70 -11.43 -21.89
CA VAL A 407 -9.66 -12.53 -22.01
C VAL A 407 -10.83 -12.32 -21.05
N ILE A 408 -10.54 -11.95 -19.80
CA ILE A 408 -11.58 -11.67 -18.80
C ILE A 408 -12.44 -10.48 -19.24
N VAL A 409 -11.82 -9.41 -19.73
CA VAL A 409 -12.50 -8.21 -20.22
C VAL A 409 -13.20 -8.45 -21.56
N LEU A 410 -12.88 -9.53 -22.28
CA LEU A 410 -13.63 -9.96 -23.47
C LEU A 410 -14.90 -10.75 -23.11
N VAL A 411 -14.80 -11.66 -22.13
CA VAL A 411 -15.88 -12.61 -21.78
C VAL A 411 -16.87 -12.01 -20.78
N LEU A 412 -16.40 -11.24 -19.80
CA LEU A 412 -17.24 -10.69 -18.74
C LEU A 412 -18.36 -9.79 -19.28
N PRO A 413 -18.12 -8.83 -20.20
CA PRO A 413 -19.19 -7.99 -20.73
C PRO A 413 -20.23 -8.78 -21.52
N LEU A 414 -19.84 -9.85 -22.22
CA LEU A 414 -20.78 -10.75 -22.89
C LEU A 414 -21.69 -11.44 -21.88
N ALA A 415 -21.14 -11.94 -20.77
CA ALA A 415 -21.95 -12.53 -19.70
C ALA A 415 -22.94 -11.50 -19.10
N VAL A 416 -22.48 -10.30 -18.76
CA VAL A 416 -23.37 -9.26 -18.23
C VAL A 416 -24.42 -8.83 -19.27
N ALA A 417 -24.07 -8.79 -20.56
CA ALA A 417 -24.98 -8.43 -21.64
C ALA A 417 -26.05 -9.50 -21.85
N TRP A 418 -25.68 -10.77 -21.76
CA TRP A 418 -26.64 -11.88 -21.75
C TRP A 418 -27.63 -11.73 -20.60
N ARG A 419 -27.14 -11.46 -19.39
CA ARG A 419 -28.01 -11.25 -18.22
C ARG A 419 -28.91 -10.03 -18.37
N ALA A 420 -28.43 -8.97 -18.98
CA ALA A 420 -29.19 -7.73 -19.14
C ALA A 420 -30.28 -7.84 -20.22
N THR A 421 -30.02 -8.59 -21.30
CA THR A 421 -30.89 -8.59 -22.49
C THR A 421 -31.65 -9.88 -22.72
N HIS A 422 -31.18 -11.00 -22.16
CA HIS A 422 -31.69 -12.36 -22.41
C HIS A 422 -31.85 -12.70 -23.91
N SER A 423 -31.08 -12.02 -24.78
CA SER A 423 -31.15 -12.20 -26.24
C SER A 423 -29.75 -12.37 -26.83
N PRO A 424 -29.54 -13.28 -27.79
CA PRO A 424 -28.25 -13.46 -28.43
C PRO A 424 -27.76 -12.19 -29.14
N GLY A 425 -28.68 -11.46 -29.80
CA GLY A 425 -28.37 -10.20 -30.48
C GLY A 425 -27.91 -9.10 -29.52
N GLY A 426 -28.61 -8.92 -28.39
CA GLY A 426 -28.24 -7.96 -27.36
C GLY A 426 -26.93 -8.31 -26.65
N MET A 427 -26.71 -9.60 -26.38
CA MET A 427 -25.44 -10.11 -25.85
C MET A 427 -24.26 -9.74 -26.75
N ILE A 428 -24.39 -10.03 -28.05
CA ILE A 428 -23.33 -9.77 -29.03
C ILE A 428 -23.14 -8.26 -29.21
N ALA A 429 -24.21 -7.50 -29.45
CA ALA A 429 -24.10 -6.07 -29.73
C ALA A 429 -23.49 -5.29 -28.57
N TRP A 430 -24.05 -5.43 -27.36
CA TRP A 430 -23.60 -4.67 -26.19
C TRP A 430 -22.31 -5.23 -25.59
N GLY A 431 -22.20 -6.55 -25.51
CA GLY A 431 -21.01 -7.19 -24.97
C GLY A 431 -19.79 -6.95 -25.84
N LEU A 432 -19.90 -7.06 -27.18
CA LEU A 432 -18.78 -6.71 -28.06
C LEU A 432 -18.47 -5.22 -28.04
N LEU A 433 -19.45 -4.33 -27.92
CA LEU A 433 -19.18 -2.89 -27.82
C LEU A 433 -18.23 -2.60 -26.65
N VAL A 434 -18.52 -3.13 -25.45
CA VAL A 434 -17.66 -2.99 -24.27
C VAL A 434 -16.33 -3.71 -24.46
N SER A 435 -16.34 -4.96 -24.93
CA SER A 435 -15.11 -5.74 -25.10
C SER A 435 -14.16 -5.16 -26.15
N VAL A 436 -14.69 -4.60 -27.24
CA VAL A 436 -13.90 -3.95 -28.30
C VAL A 436 -13.28 -2.67 -27.77
N THR A 437 -14.06 -1.82 -27.12
CA THR A 437 -13.62 -0.52 -26.62
C THR A 437 -12.68 -0.62 -25.42
N SER A 438 -12.89 -1.61 -24.55
CA SER A 438 -12.12 -1.77 -23.30
C SER A 438 -11.03 -2.87 -23.35
N SER A 439 -10.85 -3.58 -24.47
CA SER A 439 -9.80 -4.61 -24.60
C SER A 439 -9.15 -4.64 -25.99
N ILE A 440 -9.94 -4.84 -27.05
CA ILE A 440 -9.41 -5.10 -28.40
C ILE A 440 -8.73 -3.86 -29.00
N LEU A 441 -9.39 -2.70 -28.97
CA LEU A 441 -8.84 -1.44 -29.50
C LEU A 441 -7.53 -1.03 -28.80
N PRO A 442 -7.45 -0.96 -27.46
CA PRO A 442 -6.21 -0.70 -26.73
C PRO A 442 -5.08 -1.65 -27.08
N MET A 443 -5.36 -2.96 -27.15
CA MET A 443 -4.32 -3.93 -27.52
C MET A 443 -3.87 -3.78 -28.97
N GLY A 444 -4.79 -3.43 -29.89
CA GLY A 444 -4.44 -3.10 -31.27
C GLY A 444 -3.44 -1.94 -31.34
N VAL A 445 -3.68 -0.86 -30.58
CA VAL A 445 -2.76 0.29 -30.47
C VAL A 445 -1.40 -0.14 -29.91
N ILE A 446 -1.40 -0.99 -28.87
CA ILE A 446 -0.17 -1.49 -28.23
C ILE A 446 0.65 -2.37 -29.19
N VAL A 447 0.00 -3.31 -29.88
CA VAL A 447 0.67 -4.21 -30.83
C VAL A 447 1.17 -3.46 -32.06
N TRP A 448 0.39 -2.51 -32.57
CA TRP A 448 0.81 -1.65 -33.68
C TRP A 448 2.03 -0.79 -33.32
N GLY A 449 2.03 -0.18 -32.13
CA GLY A 449 3.19 0.57 -31.62
C GLY A 449 4.45 -0.29 -31.48
N ALA A 450 4.30 -1.55 -31.05
CA ALA A 450 5.41 -2.50 -30.97
C ALA A 450 5.92 -2.95 -32.36
N ARG A 451 5.02 -3.20 -33.33
CA ARG A 451 5.37 -3.67 -34.68
C ARG A 451 6.00 -2.59 -35.56
N THR A 452 5.69 -1.32 -35.30
CA THR A 452 6.23 -0.18 -36.08
C THR A 452 7.62 0.27 -35.64
N GLY A 453 8.28 -0.46 -34.73
CA GLY A 453 9.63 -0.14 -34.24
C GLY A 453 9.69 1.13 -33.38
N ARG A 454 8.56 1.79 -33.11
CA ARG A 454 8.52 3.01 -32.28
C ARG A 454 8.91 2.73 -30.83
N TRP A 455 8.82 1.47 -30.38
CA TRP A 455 9.05 1.04 -29.00
C TRP A 455 10.16 -0.01 -28.90
N ASP A 456 11.40 0.34 -29.26
CA ASP A 456 12.56 -0.53 -29.11
C ASP A 456 12.80 -0.94 -27.64
N GLY A 457 13.16 -2.22 -27.46
CA GLY A 457 13.14 -2.99 -26.21
C GLY A 457 13.95 -2.46 -25.02
N HIS A 458 14.62 -1.33 -25.14
CA HIS A 458 15.26 -0.63 -24.03
C HIS A 458 14.33 0.36 -23.30
N HIS A 459 13.32 0.92 -23.98
CA HIS A 459 12.45 1.98 -23.43
C HIS A 459 11.19 1.49 -22.71
N VAL A 460 10.81 0.21 -22.84
CA VAL A 460 9.63 -0.38 -22.15
C VAL A 460 9.85 -0.54 -20.63
N ARG A 461 11.10 -0.36 -20.17
CA ARG A 461 11.49 -0.38 -18.75
C ARG A 461 11.51 1.02 -18.12
N ASN A 462 11.38 2.09 -18.92
CA ASN A 462 11.24 3.47 -18.46
C ASN A 462 9.77 3.81 -18.17
N ARG A 463 9.56 4.78 -17.26
CA ARG A 463 8.26 5.19 -16.74
C ARG A 463 7.29 5.68 -17.83
N ASP A 464 7.84 6.19 -18.93
CA ASP A 464 7.08 6.78 -20.04
C ASP A 464 6.44 5.73 -20.97
N GLY A 465 7.08 4.56 -21.13
CA GLY A 465 6.56 3.47 -21.97
C GLY A 465 5.31 2.76 -21.40
N ARG A 466 4.99 2.99 -20.12
CA ARG A 466 3.77 2.44 -19.47
C ARG A 466 2.57 3.35 -19.60
N LEU A 467 2.78 4.63 -19.87
CA LEU A 467 1.72 5.63 -19.84
C LEU A 467 0.82 5.53 -21.08
N VAL A 468 1.41 5.18 -22.23
CA VAL A 468 0.69 5.02 -23.50
C VAL A 468 -0.37 3.90 -23.46
N PRO A 469 -0.08 2.66 -23.00
CA PRO A 469 -1.12 1.63 -22.82
C PRO A 469 -2.29 2.07 -21.92
N PHE A 470 -2.00 2.77 -20.81
CA PHE A 470 -3.04 3.25 -19.90
C PHE A 470 -3.88 4.36 -20.52
N LEU A 471 -3.26 5.32 -21.22
CA LEU A 471 -4.00 6.38 -21.92
C LEU A 471 -4.87 5.83 -23.04
N ALA A 472 -4.35 4.91 -23.86
CA ALA A 472 -5.12 4.26 -24.91
C ALA A 472 -6.36 3.57 -24.35
N LEU A 473 -6.19 2.83 -23.25
CA LEU A 473 -7.28 2.15 -22.56
C LEU A 473 -8.29 3.12 -21.93
N ILE A 474 -7.85 4.20 -21.26
CA ILE A 474 -8.74 5.20 -20.68
C ILE A 474 -9.57 5.90 -21.77
N VAL A 475 -8.93 6.34 -22.85
CA VAL A 475 -9.61 7.06 -23.94
C VAL A 475 -10.62 6.16 -24.64
N SER A 476 -10.23 4.94 -25.03
CA SER A 476 -11.14 4.04 -25.73
C SER A 476 -12.30 3.57 -24.86
N SER A 477 -12.06 3.27 -23.57
CA SER A 477 -13.15 2.91 -22.63
C SER A 477 -14.06 4.11 -22.35
N THR A 478 -13.54 5.34 -22.29
CA THR A 478 -14.41 6.54 -22.14
C THR A 478 -15.30 6.74 -23.37
N VAL A 479 -14.78 6.48 -24.57
CA VAL A 479 -15.59 6.47 -25.81
C VAL A 479 -16.63 5.35 -25.77
N GLY A 480 -16.26 4.15 -25.29
CA GLY A 480 -17.18 3.04 -25.05
C GLY A 480 -18.34 3.45 -24.14
N LEU A 481 -18.04 4.05 -22.99
CA LEU A 481 -19.04 4.55 -22.05
C LEU A 481 -19.98 5.59 -22.69
N ALA A 482 -19.43 6.55 -23.45
CA ALA A 482 -20.25 7.54 -24.16
C ALA A 482 -21.19 6.88 -25.18
N LEU A 483 -20.70 5.88 -25.93
CA LEU A 483 -21.53 5.10 -26.86
C LEU A 483 -22.62 4.31 -26.13
N LEU A 484 -22.34 3.73 -24.96
CA LEU A 484 -23.35 3.05 -24.15
C LEU A 484 -24.49 4.00 -23.76
N PHE A 485 -24.18 5.24 -23.37
CA PHE A 485 -25.20 6.25 -23.05
C PHE A 485 -25.99 6.68 -24.29
N VAL A 486 -25.30 7.01 -25.40
CA VAL A 486 -25.95 7.52 -26.62
C VAL A 486 -26.85 6.47 -27.28
N LEU A 487 -26.41 5.20 -27.28
CA LEU A 487 -27.15 4.11 -27.90
C LEU A 487 -28.23 3.52 -26.97
N GLY A 488 -28.34 3.97 -25.72
CA GLY A 488 -29.35 3.50 -24.77
C GLY A 488 -29.09 2.10 -24.23
N ALA A 489 -27.84 1.78 -23.89
CA ALA A 489 -27.45 0.48 -23.38
C ALA A 489 -28.17 0.12 -22.05
N PRO A 490 -28.41 -1.18 -21.78
CA PRO A 490 -28.88 -1.62 -20.48
C PRO A 490 -27.95 -1.15 -19.35
N TRP A 491 -28.55 -0.70 -18.24
CA TRP A 491 -27.81 -0.10 -17.13
C TRP A 491 -26.70 -1.00 -16.57
N LEU A 492 -26.88 -2.33 -16.57
CA LEU A 492 -25.84 -3.27 -16.15
C LEU A 492 -24.53 -3.11 -16.95
N LEU A 493 -24.59 -2.83 -18.25
CA LEU A 493 -23.37 -2.63 -19.06
C LEU A 493 -22.72 -1.28 -18.78
N THR A 494 -23.53 -0.24 -18.62
CA THR A 494 -23.05 1.10 -18.26
C THR A 494 -22.38 1.08 -16.88
N ALA A 495 -22.99 0.42 -15.89
CA ALA A 495 -22.42 0.21 -14.57
C ALA A 495 -21.11 -0.60 -14.61
N LEU A 496 -21.05 -1.63 -15.46
CA LEU A 496 -19.84 -2.43 -15.66
C LEU A 496 -18.69 -1.57 -16.19
N ASP A 497 -18.93 -0.78 -17.23
CA ASP A 497 -17.90 0.02 -17.87
C ASP A 497 -17.44 1.19 -16.98
N ILE A 498 -18.34 1.84 -16.23
CA ILE A 498 -18.00 2.81 -15.17
C ILE A 498 -17.09 2.17 -14.12
N SER A 499 -17.39 0.94 -13.71
CA SER A 499 -16.61 0.22 -12.70
C SER A 499 -15.23 -0.18 -13.23
N MET A 500 -15.16 -0.61 -14.49
CA MET A 500 -13.90 -0.92 -15.18
C MET A 500 -13.02 0.33 -15.32
N LEU A 501 -13.58 1.45 -15.76
CA LEU A 501 -12.89 2.74 -15.85
C LEU A 501 -12.37 3.21 -14.48
N THR A 502 -13.21 3.16 -13.46
CA THR A 502 -12.82 3.57 -12.10
C THR A 502 -11.71 2.68 -11.55
N SER A 503 -11.83 1.36 -11.72
CA SER A 503 -10.79 0.39 -11.36
C SER A 503 -9.48 0.66 -12.10
N LEU A 504 -9.55 1.01 -13.39
CA LEU A 504 -8.39 1.38 -14.19
C LEU A 504 -7.70 2.65 -13.69
N PHE A 505 -8.46 3.70 -13.36
CA PHE A 505 -7.90 4.93 -12.79
C PHE A 505 -7.21 4.67 -11.45
N VAL A 506 -7.86 3.91 -10.55
CA VAL A 506 -7.29 3.61 -9.23
C VAL A 506 -6.06 2.72 -9.34
N THR A 507 -6.13 1.64 -10.11
CA THR A 507 -4.98 0.73 -10.32
C THR A 507 -3.85 1.42 -11.06
N GLY A 508 -4.14 2.30 -12.01
CA GLY A 508 -3.16 3.14 -12.71
C GLY A 508 -2.46 4.13 -11.76
N ALA A 509 -3.22 4.84 -10.94
CA ALA A 509 -2.69 5.77 -9.93
C ALA A 509 -1.78 5.07 -8.91
N ILE A 510 -2.18 3.87 -8.46
CA ILE A 510 -1.33 3.04 -7.59
C ILE A 510 -0.07 2.60 -8.36
N THR A 511 -0.22 2.08 -9.58
CA THR A 511 0.90 1.58 -10.42
C THR A 511 1.94 2.64 -10.71
N ALA A 512 1.54 3.92 -10.83
CA ALA A 512 2.45 5.04 -11.01
C ALA A 512 3.45 5.20 -9.85
N ARG A 513 3.08 4.77 -8.63
CA ARG A 513 3.91 4.85 -7.42
C ARG A 513 4.45 3.49 -6.97
N TRP A 514 3.67 2.42 -7.15
CA TRP A 514 3.99 1.06 -6.74
C TRP A 514 3.28 0.04 -7.64
N LYS A 515 4.06 -0.79 -8.35
CA LYS A 515 3.56 -1.74 -9.36
C LYS A 515 2.55 -2.72 -8.74
N ILE A 516 1.26 -2.60 -9.07
CA ILE A 516 0.20 -3.54 -8.67
C ILE A 516 -0.04 -4.59 -9.77
N SER A 517 -0.64 -5.73 -9.44
CA SER A 517 -1.02 -6.75 -10.45
C SER A 517 -2.40 -6.47 -11.03
N MET A 518 -2.45 -6.03 -12.30
CA MET A 518 -3.71 -5.88 -13.06
C MET A 518 -4.41 -7.23 -13.27
N HIS A 519 -3.67 -8.34 -13.40
CA HIS A 519 -4.26 -9.68 -13.55
C HIS A 519 -5.08 -10.07 -12.33
N ALA A 520 -4.54 -9.82 -11.13
CA ALA A 520 -5.26 -10.11 -9.89
C ALA A 520 -6.44 -9.15 -9.70
N ALA A 521 -6.29 -7.87 -10.04
CA ALA A 521 -7.36 -6.88 -9.92
C ALA A 521 -8.55 -7.19 -10.82
N VAL A 522 -8.31 -7.41 -12.11
CA VAL A 522 -9.37 -7.72 -13.09
C VAL A 522 -10.07 -9.03 -12.75
N ALA A 523 -9.32 -10.08 -12.40
CA ALA A 523 -9.91 -11.37 -12.04
C ALA A 523 -10.77 -11.30 -10.77
N ALA A 524 -10.28 -10.63 -9.72
CA ALA A 524 -11.03 -10.46 -8.48
C ALA A 524 -12.31 -9.65 -8.70
N GLY A 525 -12.21 -8.51 -9.41
CA GLY A 525 -13.38 -7.70 -9.75
C GLY A 525 -14.43 -8.49 -10.56
N ALA A 526 -13.99 -9.28 -11.54
CA ALA A 526 -14.86 -10.11 -12.36
C ALA A 526 -15.64 -11.15 -11.53
N VAL A 527 -15.01 -11.81 -10.56
CA VAL A 527 -15.70 -12.77 -9.68
C VAL A 527 -16.81 -12.08 -8.87
N VAL A 528 -16.56 -10.87 -8.35
CA VAL A 528 -17.59 -10.10 -7.64
C VAL A 528 -18.72 -9.70 -8.59
N VAL A 529 -18.40 -9.19 -9.77
CA VAL A 529 -19.40 -8.81 -10.80
C VAL A 529 -20.29 -10.01 -11.14
N LEU A 530 -19.71 -11.19 -11.37
CA LEU A 530 -20.47 -12.41 -11.67
C LEU A 530 -21.35 -12.84 -10.48
N ALA A 531 -20.83 -12.77 -9.26
CA ALA A 531 -21.57 -13.14 -8.05
C ALA A 531 -22.80 -12.26 -7.79
N VAL A 532 -22.70 -10.97 -8.10
CA VAL A 532 -23.81 -10.03 -7.95
C VAL A 532 -24.78 -10.11 -9.14
N THR A 533 -24.26 -10.31 -10.36
CA THR A 533 -25.08 -10.32 -11.59
C THR A 533 -25.91 -11.60 -11.75
N TYR A 534 -25.34 -12.75 -11.36
CA TYR A 534 -25.97 -14.06 -11.53
C TYR A 534 -26.45 -14.63 -10.20
N THR A 535 -25.52 -15.17 -9.41
CA THR A 535 -25.82 -15.83 -8.14
C THR A 535 -24.59 -15.86 -7.21
N PRO A 536 -24.77 -15.93 -5.88
CA PRO A 536 -23.67 -16.05 -4.93
C PRO A 536 -22.78 -17.29 -5.14
N ILE A 537 -23.23 -18.34 -5.84
CA ILE A 537 -22.41 -19.52 -6.10
C ILE A 537 -21.17 -19.21 -6.95
N MET A 538 -21.17 -18.09 -7.69
CA MET A 538 -20.02 -17.65 -8.48
C MET A 538 -18.79 -17.31 -7.63
N TRP A 539 -18.94 -17.14 -6.30
CA TRP A 539 -17.80 -17.08 -5.38
C TRP A 539 -16.92 -18.35 -5.42
N ALA A 540 -17.45 -19.48 -5.91
CA ALA A 540 -16.68 -20.68 -6.19
C ALA A 540 -15.55 -20.48 -7.23
N LEU A 541 -15.54 -19.35 -7.95
CA LEU A 541 -14.44 -18.95 -8.85
C LEU A 541 -13.28 -18.25 -8.11
N ALA A 542 -13.40 -17.93 -6.82
CA ALA A 542 -12.32 -17.31 -6.04
C ALA A 542 -10.99 -18.10 -6.05
N PRO A 543 -10.96 -19.45 -6.04
CA PRO A 543 -9.73 -20.23 -6.22
C PRO A 543 -9.01 -19.92 -7.55
N LEU A 544 -9.74 -19.53 -8.60
CA LEU A 544 -9.14 -19.13 -9.88
C LEU A 544 -8.33 -17.84 -9.74
N VAL A 545 -8.82 -16.87 -8.95
CA VAL A 545 -8.09 -15.63 -8.63
C VAL A 545 -6.80 -15.96 -7.87
N ALA A 546 -6.84 -16.94 -6.97
CA ALA A 546 -5.66 -17.42 -6.27
C ALA A 546 -4.67 -18.12 -7.22
N ALA A 547 -5.16 -18.93 -8.18
CA ALA A 547 -4.33 -19.58 -9.20
C ALA A 547 -3.66 -18.56 -10.14
N ILE A 548 -4.41 -17.56 -10.60
CA ILE A 548 -3.87 -16.42 -11.38
C ILE A 548 -2.80 -15.70 -10.54
N SER A 549 -3.10 -15.36 -9.29
CA SER A 549 -2.16 -14.67 -8.40
C SER A 549 -0.88 -15.47 -8.16
N TRP A 550 -0.99 -16.78 -7.93
CA TRP A 550 0.13 -17.70 -7.79
C TRP A 550 0.99 -17.73 -9.06
N SER A 551 0.37 -17.82 -10.23
CA SER A 551 1.08 -17.85 -11.51
C SER A 551 1.95 -16.60 -11.71
N ARG A 552 1.44 -15.41 -11.36
CA ARG A 552 2.16 -14.13 -11.48
C ARG A 552 3.35 -14.03 -10.54
N VAL A 553 3.26 -14.64 -9.35
CA VAL A 553 4.38 -14.73 -8.40
C VAL A 553 5.40 -15.76 -8.86
N ARG A 554 4.96 -16.92 -9.37
CA ARG A 554 5.83 -18.00 -9.83
C ARG A 554 6.66 -17.61 -11.07
N VAL A 555 6.04 -16.92 -12.03
CA VAL A 555 6.72 -16.37 -13.22
C VAL A 555 7.67 -15.21 -12.86
N ARG A 556 7.70 -14.79 -11.58
CA ARG A 556 8.54 -13.70 -11.03
C ARG A 556 8.24 -12.31 -11.60
N ASP A 557 7.04 -12.12 -12.17
CA ASP A 557 6.60 -10.81 -12.68
C ASP A 557 6.09 -9.89 -11.57
N HIS A 558 5.56 -10.47 -10.48
CA HIS A 558 4.99 -9.76 -9.35
C HIS A 558 5.38 -10.39 -8.01
N THR A 559 5.32 -9.60 -6.93
CA THR A 559 5.44 -10.12 -5.56
C THR A 559 4.06 -10.51 -5.01
N THR A 560 4.03 -11.35 -3.97
CA THR A 560 2.78 -11.73 -3.28
C THR A 560 1.99 -10.51 -2.82
N ALA A 561 2.66 -9.47 -2.31
CA ALA A 561 2.00 -8.23 -1.91
C ALA A 561 1.31 -7.53 -3.10
N GLN A 562 1.93 -7.51 -4.28
CA GLN A 562 1.38 -6.84 -5.47
C GLN A 562 0.15 -7.56 -6.03
N VAL A 563 0.10 -8.88 -5.94
CA VAL A 563 -1.07 -9.67 -6.36
C VAL A 563 -2.20 -9.60 -5.34
N VAL A 564 -1.89 -9.65 -4.03
CA VAL A 564 -2.89 -9.52 -2.96
C VAL A 564 -3.54 -8.14 -2.97
N VAL A 565 -2.74 -7.07 -3.02
CA VAL A 565 -3.29 -5.70 -3.11
C VAL A 565 -4.05 -5.52 -4.42
N GLY A 566 -3.55 -6.10 -5.53
CA GLY A 566 -4.28 -6.15 -6.80
C GLY A 566 -5.67 -6.73 -6.66
N ALA A 567 -5.78 -7.95 -6.11
CA ALA A 567 -7.06 -8.62 -5.91
C ALA A 567 -8.00 -7.82 -4.99
N ILE A 568 -7.49 -7.26 -3.88
CA ILE A 568 -8.28 -6.44 -2.96
C ILE A 568 -8.82 -5.19 -3.67
N VAL A 569 -7.95 -4.45 -4.36
CA VAL A 569 -8.37 -3.24 -5.11
C VAL A 569 -9.38 -3.60 -6.19
N GLY A 570 -9.16 -4.69 -6.92
CA GLY A 570 -10.08 -5.17 -7.94
C GLY A 570 -11.47 -5.51 -7.41
N ALA A 571 -11.52 -6.26 -6.30
CA ALA A 571 -12.79 -6.62 -5.65
C ALA A 571 -13.48 -5.38 -5.05
N ALA A 572 -12.74 -4.52 -4.34
CA ALA A 572 -13.30 -3.36 -3.64
C ALA A 572 -13.69 -2.20 -4.57
N VAL A 573 -12.90 -1.93 -5.61
CA VAL A 573 -13.12 -0.81 -6.52
C VAL A 573 -13.89 -1.24 -7.75
N GLY A 574 -13.52 -2.33 -8.41
CA GLY A 574 -14.25 -2.81 -9.58
C GLY A 574 -15.54 -3.51 -9.18
N GLY A 575 -15.42 -4.54 -8.34
CA GLY A 575 -16.52 -5.40 -7.94
C GLY A 575 -17.59 -4.69 -7.10
N SER A 576 -17.20 -4.06 -6.00
CA SER A 576 -18.16 -3.42 -5.09
C SER A 576 -18.76 -2.14 -5.64
N LEU A 577 -18.05 -1.39 -6.51
CA LEU A 577 -18.65 -0.25 -7.21
C LEU A 577 -19.74 -0.72 -8.17
N TYR A 578 -19.46 -1.77 -8.95
CA TYR A 578 -20.46 -2.37 -9.82
C TYR A 578 -21.70 -2.79 -9.02
N ALA A 579 -21.49 -3.50 -7.91
CA ALA A 579 -22.54 -3.92 -7.00
C ALA A 579 -23.30 -2.78 -6.32
N ALA A 580 -22.73 -1.58 -6.25
CA ALA A 580 -23.38 -0.39 -5.71
C ALA A 580 -24.14 0.40 -6.79
N LEU A 581 -23.80 0.21 -8.06
CA LEU A 581 -24.46 0.86 -9.19
C LEU A 581 -25.72 0.10 -9.64
N ILE A 582 -25.75 -1.23 -9.48
CA ILE A 582 -26.91 -2.08 -9.80
C ILE A 582 -27.71 -2.41 -8.55
#